data_AF-A0AAJ1SL15-F1
#
_entry.id   AF-A0AAJ1SL15-F1
#
_cell.length_a   1.000
_cell.length_b   1.000
_cell.length_c   1.000
_cell.angle_alpha   90.00
_cell.angle_beta   90.00
_cell.angle_gamma   90.00
#
_symmetry.space_group_name_H-M   'P 1'
#
loop_
_entity.id
_entity.type
_entity.pdbx_description
1 polymer ?
#
loop_
_entity_poly.entity_id
_entity_poly.type
_entity_poly.pdbx_seq_one_letter_code
_entity_poly.pdbx_strand_id
1 'polypeptide(L)'
;MTGNDNLTPISSTWTLGKTIVIGISMHSKGYTNLKVGHAVTFNLADQTLWEKIEKIAKTTGHPIMPDYKQKAGYSFCSDKFQLGKFTKLAGEEVATVRIKECPIQIETLVQRISTREDFAIVECEIVAIFVEEGILHDPTHINVDKWQPLIYKFREYTTANQSLSWNFRFQEFKES
;
A
#
# COMPACT_ATOMS: atom_id res chain seq x y z
N MET A 1 -6.50 12.42 -17.07
CA MET A 1 -6.68 11.68 -15.81
C MET A 1 -8.05 11.01 -15.83
N THR A 2 -8.20 9.71 -15.54
CA THR A 2 -9.50 9.00 -15.62
C THR A 2 -10.42 9.25 -14.42
N GLY A 3 -10.25 10.37 -13.71
CA GLY A 3 -11.21 10.93 -12.74
C GLY A 3 -11.46 10.21 -11.41
N ASN A 4 -11.16 8.91 -11.26
CA ASN A 4 -11.51 8.17 -10.05
C ASN A 4 -10.28 7.59 -9.32
N ASP A 5 -10.11 7.98 -8.07
CA ASP A 5 -9.20 7.35 -7.12
C ASP A 5 -9.54 5.87 -6.98
N ASN A 6 -8.53 5.02 -6.87
CA ASN A 6 -8.73 3.58 -6.74
C ASN A 6 -7.70 2.97 -5.78
N LEU A 7 -8.14 1.97 -5.01
CA LEU A 7 -7.29 1.21 -4.11
C LEU A 7 -6.86 -0.13 -4.72
N THR A 8 -5.59 -0.48 -4.51
CA THR A 8 -5.04 -1.78 -4.91
C THR A 8 -4.26 -2.34 -3.73
N PRO A 9 -4.80 -3.32 -2.99
CA PRO A 9 -4.00 -4.10 -2.05
C PRO A 9 -2.85 -4.80 -2.79
N ILE A 10 -1.63 -4.65 -2.30
CA ILE A 10 -0.43 -5.29 -2.84
C ILE A 10 0.44 -5.81 -1.70
N SER A 11 1.14 -6.91 -1.94
CA SER A 11 2.15 -7.48 -1.03
C SER A 11 3.52 -7.64 -1.69
N SER A 12 3.61 -7.40 -2.99
CA SER A 12 4.83 -7.47 -3.80
C SER A 12 5.55 -6.14 -3.81
N THR A 13 6.21 -5.80 -2.70
CA THR A 13 6.88 -4.50 -2.51
C THR A 13 8.23 -4.64 -1.82
N TRP A 14 9.20 -3.80 -2.15
CA TRP A 14 10.42 -3.60 -1.37
C TRP A 14 10.92 -2.15 -1.49
N THR A 15 11.77 -1.73 -0.56
CA THR A 15 12.30 -0.35 -0.51
C THR A 15 13.81 -0.36 -0.39
N LEU A 16 14.51 0.46 -1.17
CA LEU A 16 15.94 0.74 -1.02
C LEU A 16 16.19 2.25 -1.16
N GLY A 17 16.83 2.85 -0.16
CA GLY A 17 17.04 4.30 -0.11
C GLY A 17 15.71 5.05 -0.22
N LYS A 18 15.58 5.93 -1.21
CA LYS A 18 14.34 6.69 -1.50
C LYS A 18 13.45 6.02 -2.55
N THR A 19 13.69 4.77 -2.91
CA THR A 19 12.95 4.09 -3.97
C THR A 19 12.10 2.96 -3.40
N ILE A 20 10.81 3.01 -3.68
CA ILE A 20 9.87 1.89 -3.48
C ILE A 20 9.70 1.20 -4.82
N VAL A 21 9.84 -0.12 -4.84
CA VAL A 21 9.60 -0.93 -6.03
C VAL A 21 8.46 -1.89 -5.77
N ILE A 22 7.51 -1.93 -6.70
CA ILE A 22 6.35 -2.83 -6.62
C ILE A 22 6.21 -3.71 -7.86
N GLY A 23 5.71 -4.93 -7.66
CA GLY A 23 5.16 -5.76 -8.71
C GLY A 23 3.64 -5.58 -8.77
N ILE A 24 3.07 -5.36 -9.97
CA ILE A 24 1.63 -5.21 -10.14
C ILE A 24 1.13 -5.90 -11.42
N SER A 25 -0.02 -6.59 -11.35
CA SER A 25 -0.63 -7.21 -12.52
C SER A 25 -1.07 -6.16 -13.54
N MET A 26 -0.80 -6.43 -14.82
CA MET A 26 -1.19 -5.55 -15.93
C MET A 26 -2.71 -5.53 -16.16
N HIS A 27 -3.46 -6.47 -15.58
CA HIS A 27 -4.93 -6.53 -15.61
C HIS A 27 -5.58 -5.85 -14.38
N SER A 28 -4.84 -5.02 -13.65
CA SER A 28 -5.36 -4.28 -12.50
C SER A 28 -5.72 -2.84 -12.87
N LYS A 29 -6.73 -2.30 -12.17
CA LYS A 29 -7.04 -0.86 -12.26
C LYS A 29 -5.86 0.00 -11.77
N GLY A 30 -5.12 -0.47 -10.76
CA GLY A 30 -3.92 0.19 -10.26
C GLY A 30 -2.87 0.39 -11.36
N TYR A 31 -2.57 -0.64 -12.15
CA TYR A 31 -1.65 -0.51 -13.29
C TYR A 31 -2.14 0.49 -14.34
N THR A 32 -3.42 0.44 -14.70
CA THR A 32 -4.00 1.41 -15.64
C THR A 32 -3.86 2.84 -15.14
N ASN A 33 -4.03 3.08 -13.84
CA ASN A 33 -3.85 4.39 -13.24
C ASN A 33 -2.37 4.82 -13.24
N LEU A 34 -1.44 3.92 -12.90
CA LEU A 34 0.02 4.19 -12.88
C LEU A 34 0.59 4.52 -14.27
N LYS A 35 -0.02 4.02 -15.35
CA LYS A 35 0.40 4.38 -16.73
C LYS A 35 0.06 5.80 -17.13
N VAL A 36 -0.97 6.39 -16.54
CA VAL A 36 -1.52 7.70 -16.94
C VAL A 36 -1.22 8.77 -15.90
N GLY A 37 -1.09 8.38 -14.62
CA GLY A 37 -0.74 9.25 -13.51
C GLY A 37 0.73 9.08 -13.12
N HIS A 38 1.32 10.15 -12.60
CA HIS A 38 2.72 10.15 -12.15
C HIS A 38 2.86 10.04 -10.64
N ALA A 39 1.78 10.15 -9.87
CA ALA A 39 1.81 10.16 -8.41
C ALA A 39 1.02 8.99 -7.81
N VAL A 40 1.54 8.39 -6.74
CA VAL A 40 0.88 7.31 -5.99
C VAL A 40 1.25 7.37 -4.51
N THR A 41 0.25 7.19 -3.65
CA THR A 41 0.48 6.98 -2.22
C THR A 41 0.52 5.49 -1.88
N PHE A 42 1.58 5.06 -1.20
CA PHE A 42 1.61 3.79 -0.49
C PHE A 42 1.06 3.99 0.92
N ASN A 43 -0.06 3.35 1.23
CA ASN A 43 -0.69 3.39 2.54
C ASN A 43 -0.37 2.08 3.26
N LEU A 44 0.48 2.14 4.29
CA LEU A 44 0.89 0.99 5.07
C LEU A 44 -0.11 0.83 6.22
N ALA A 45 -0.84 -0.28 6.16
CA ALA A 45 -1.84 -0.62 7.16
C ALA A 45 -1.22 -1.31 8.36
N ASP A 46 -1.80 -1.06 9.53
CA ASP A 46 -1.59 -1.91 10.70
C ASP A 46 -2.54 -3.11 10.69
N GLN A 47 -2.31 -4.01 11.64
CA GLN A 47 -3.13 -5.20 11.83
C GLN A 47 -4.63 -4.91 11.95
N THR A 48 -5.06 -3.76 12.45
CA THR A 48 -6.48 -3.48 12.75
C THR A 48 -7.32 -3.30 11.48
N LEU A 49 -6.67 -3.07 10.32
CA LEU A 49 -7.34 -2.80 9.05
C LEU A 49 -7.54 -4.04 8.17
N TRP A 50 -7.14 -5.23 8.62
CA TRP A 50 -7.15 -6.44 7.78
C TRP A 50 -8.53 -6.75 7.18
N GLU A 51 -9.62 -6.60 7.96
CA GLU A 51 -10.99 -6.86 7.48
C GLU A 51 -11.42 -5.89 6.38
N LYS A 52 -11.08 -4.60 6.54
CA LYS A 52 -11.38 -3.56 5.54
C LYS A 52 -10.62 -3.82 4.24
N ILE A 53 -9.36 -4.24 4.35
CA ILE A 53 -8.50 -4.58 3.22
C ILE A 53 -9.02 -5.84 2.51
N GLU A 54 -9.34 -6.90 3.24
CA GLU A 54 -9.87 -8.14 2.67
C GLU A 54 -11.20 -7.89 1.94
N LYS A 55 -12.04 -7.02 2.49
CA LYS A 55 -13.31 -6.62 1.86
C LYS A 55 -13.13 -5.99 0.48
N ILE A 56 -12.06 -5.20 0.28
CA ILE A 56 -11.78 -4.58 -1.03
C ILE A 56 -10.91 -5.47 -1.94
N ALA A 57 -10.19 -6.44 -1.39
CA ALA A 57 -9.25 -7.29 -2.12
C ALA A 57 -9.94 -8.16 -3.19
N LYS A 58 -11.17 -8.59 -2.93
CA LYS A 58 -12.00 -9.38 -3.88
C LYS A 58 -12.65 -8.52 -4.97
N THR A 59 -12.21 -7.28 -5.16
CA THR A 59 -12.83 -6.36 -6.11
C THR A 59 -11.84 -5.74 -7.08
N THR A 60 -12.33 -5.36 -8.26
CA THR A 60 -11.56 -4.62 -9.27
C THR A 60 -12.34 -3.42 -9.78
N GLY A 61 -11.67 -2.26 -9.88
CA GLY A 61 -12.22 -1.09 -10.57
C GLY A 61 -11.95 -1.10 -12.09
N HIS A 62 -11.43 -2.21 -12.62
CA HIS A 62 -11.20 -2.38 -14.05
C HIS A 62 -12.51 -2.82 -14.70
N PRO A 63 -13.01 -2.13 -15.75
CA PRO A 63 -14.33 -2.41 -16.33
C PRO A 63 -14.40 -3.77 -17.01
N ILE A 64 -13.26 -4.26 -17.52
CA ILE A 64 -13.13 -5.59 -18.11
C ILE A 64 -12.55 -6.52 -17.04
N MET A 65 -13.30 -7.56 -16.66
CA MET A 65 -12.87 -8.54 -15.68
C MET A 65 -12.53 -9.87 -16.38
N PRO A 66 -11.24 -10.27 -16.43
CA PRO A 66 -10.84 -11.53 -17.05
C PRO A 66 -11.51 -12.75 -16.40
N ASP A 67 -11.74 -13.81 -17.17
CA ASP A 67 -12.41 -15.04 -16.72
C ASP A 67 -11.80 -15.64 -15.45
N TYR A 68 -10.47 -15.61 -15.32
CA TYR A 68 -9.80 -16.16 -14.14
C TYR A 68 -10.18 -15.40 -12.86
N LYS A 69 -10.42 -14.07 -12.93
CA LYS A 69 -10.89 -13.27 -11.79
C LYS A 69 -12.34 -13.59 -11.45
N GLN A 70 -13.19 -13.75 -12.47
CA GLN A 70 -14.59 -14.13 -12.27
C GLN A 70 -14.69 -15.51 -11.58
N LYS A 71 -13.93 -16.50 -12.08
CA LYS A 71 -13.85 -17.84 -11.48
C LYS A 71 -13.29 -17.82 -10.05
N ALA A 72 -12.40 -16.88 -9.74
CA ALA A 72 -11.87 -16.66 -8.40
C ALA A 72 -12.81 -15.86 -7.48
N GLY A 73 -14.02 -15.49 -7.95
CA GLY A 73 -15.04 -14.80 -7.15
C GLY A 73 -14.84 -13.29 -7.03
N TYR A 74 -14.07 -12.67 -7.93
CA TYR A 74 -13.93 -11.21 -7.95
C TYR A 74 -15.22 -10.54 -8.43
N SER A 75 -15.49 -9.36 -7.88
CA SER A 75 -16.57 -8.47 -8.34
C SER A 75 -16.04 -7.12 -8.82
N PHE A 76 -16.85 -6.43 -9.62
CA PHE A 76 -16.55 -5.05 -10.00
C PHE A 76 -16.88 -4.10 -8.86
N CYS A 77 -16.01 -3.13 -8.59
CA CYS A 77 -16.26 -2.04 -7.65
C CYS A 77 -15.58 -0.76 -8.15
N SER A 78 -16.36 0.26 -8.46
CA SER A 78 -15.87 1.57 -8.90
C SER A 78 -15.33 2.43 -7.76
N ASP A 79 -15.87 2.29 -6.54
CA ASP A 79 -15.44 3.02 -5.35
C ASP A 79 -15.06 2.08 -4.20
N LYS A 80 -13.77 1.75 -4.15
CA LYS A 80 -13.21 0.92 -3.08
C LYS A 80 -13.02 1.66 -1.77
N PHE A 81 -12.96 2.99 -1.77
CA PHE A 81 -12.89 3.77 -0.53
C PHE A 81 -14.21 3.63 0.23
N GLN A 82 -15.33 3.80 -0.47
CA GLN A 82 -16.65 3.58 0.10
C GLN A 82 -16.83 2.12 0.56
N LEU A 83 -16.45 1.14 -0.27
CA LEU A 83 -16.58 -0.27 0.07
C LEU A 83 -15.80 -0.65 1.34
N GLY A 84 -14.54 -0.20 1.42
CA GLY A 84 -13.63 -0.45 2.54
C GLY A 84 -13.88 0.44 3.76
N LYS A 85 -14.76 1.44 3.66
CA LYS A 85 -14.95 2.50 4.68
C LYS A 85 -13.62 3.16 5.05
N PHE A 86 -12.90 3.60 4.04
CA PHE A 86 -11.66 4.37 4.15
C PHE A 86 -11.93 5.85 3.94
N THR A 87 -11.35 6.67 4.78
CA THR A 87 -11.47 8.13 4.69
C THR A 87 -10.35 8.66 3.80
N LYS A 88 -10.75 9.38 2.73
CA LYS A 88 -9.80 10.04 1.83
C LYS A 88 -9.20 11.26 2.51
N LEU A 89 -7.88 11.38 2.44
CA LEU A 89 -7.16 12.63 2.65
C LEU A 89 -6.51 13.04 1.33
N ALA A 90 -6.51 14.33 1.02
CA ALA A 90 -5.75 14.83 -0.11
C ALA A 90 -4.24 14.57 0.13
N GLY A 91 -3.52 14.33 -0.96
CA GLY A 91 -2.05 14.38 -0.91
C GLY A 91 -1.58 15.79 -0.55
N GLU A 92 -0.47 15.87 0.17
CA GLU A 92 0.13 17.14 0.60
C GLU A 92 1.18 17.64 -0.41
N GLU A 93 2.01 16.74 -0.94
CA GLU A 93 3.15 17.09 -1.81
C GLU A 93 2.91 16.72 -3.27
N VAL A 94 2.10 15.68 -3.52
CA VAL A 94 1.76 15.24 -4.88
C VAL A 94 0.26 15.05 -5.06
N ALA A 95 -0.20 15.16 -6.31
CA ALA A 95 -1.61 15.01 -6.67
C ALA A 95 -2.08 13.54 -6.55
N THR A 96 -2.41 13.12 -5.34
CA THR A 96 -2.82 11.76 -4.98
C THR A 96 -3.80 11.78 -3.81
N VAL A 97 -4.19 10.59 -3.31
CA VAL A 97 -5.08 10.43 -2.15
C VAL A 97 -4.47 9.45 -1.16
N ARG A 98 -4.49 9.84 0.12
CA ARG A 98 -4.06 9.03 1.27
C ARG A 98 -5.26 8.43 2.00
N ILE A 99 -5.03 7.34 2.74
CA ILE A 99 -6.01 6.69 3.61
C ILE A 99 -5.74 7.14 5.05
N LYS A 100 -6.67 7.88 5.64
CA LYS A 100 -6.54 8.41 7.01
C LYS A 100 -6.23 7.33 8.03
N GLU A 101 -6.87 6.17 7.88
CA GLU A 101 -6.78 5.07 8.84
C GLU A 101 -5.42 4.35 8.79
N CYS A 102 -4.65 4.49 7.72
CA CYS A 102 -3.33 3.86 7.63
C CYS A 102 -2.31 4.72 8.42
N PRO A 103 -1.61 4.17 9.41
CA PRO A 103 -0.68 4.93 10.27
C PRO A 103 0.57 5.42 9.56
N ILE A 104 0.95 4.84 8.41
CA ILE A 104 2.03 5.36 7.57
C ILE A 104 1.49 5.56 6.16
N GLN A 105 1.69 6.76 5.60
CA GLN A 105 1.38 7.07 4.20
C GLN A 105 2.62 7.64 3.53
N ILE A 106 2.98 7.11 2.36
CA ILE A 106 4.18 7.49 1.62
C ILE A 106 3.76 8.01 0.26
N GLU A 107 3.92 9.31 0.04
CA GLU A 107 3.69 9.95 -1.23
C GLU A 107 4.89 9.77 -2.14
N THR A 108 4.63 9.33 -3.38
CA THR A 108 5.69 8.99 -4.33
C THR A 108 5.38 9.44 -5.75
N LEU A 109 6.43 9.56 -6.56
CA LEU A 109 6.35 9.75 -8.00
C LEU A 109 6.84 8.51 -8.74
N VAL A 110 6.10 8.08 -9.76
CA VAL A 110 6.47 6.97 -10.64
C VAL A 110 7.64 7.40 -11.51
N GLN A 111 8.78 6.74 -11.35
CA GLN A 111 10.01 7.00 -12.11
C GLN A 111 10.12 6.07 -13.33
N ARG A 112 9.79 4.79 -13.15
CA ARG A 112 9.93 3.80 -14.22
C ARG A 112 8.88 2.69 -14.13
N ILE A 113 8.37 2.30 -15.28
CA ILE A 113 7.50 1.12 -15.44
C ILE A 113 8.19 0.17 -16.42
N SER A 114 8.59 -1.00 -15.92
CA SER A 114 9.19 -2.08 -16.72
C SER A 114 8.19 -3.22 -16.84
N THR A 115 7.57 -3.38 -18.01
CA THR A 115 6.58 -4.44 -18.27
C THR A 115 7.25 -5.80 -18.48
N ARG A 116 6.52 -6.85 -18.11
CA ARG A 116 6.77 -8.27 -18.44
C ARG A 116 5.51 -8.80 -19.13
N GLU A 117 5.38 -10.12 -19.26
CA GLU A 117 4.23 -10.74 -19.90
C GLU A 117 2.91 -10.44 -19.16
N ASP A 118 2.85 -10.72 -17.84
CA ASP A 118 1.60 -10.58 -17.06
C ASP A 118 1.62 -9.49 -15.97
N PHE A 119 2.79 -8.91 -15.70
CA PHE A 119 3.00 -7.95 -14.63
C PHE A 119 3.97 -6.83 -15.03
N ALA A 120 3.94 -5.74 -14.27
CA ALA A 120 4.91 -4.65 -14.38
C ALA A 120 5.69 -4.51 -13.07
N ILE A 121 6.97 -4.17 -13.20
CA ILE A 121 7.81 -3.68 -12.12
C ILE A 121 7.74 -2.16 -12.18
N VAL A 122 7.29 -1.52 -11.10
CA VAL A 122 7.14 -0.08 -11.01
C VAL A 122 8.07 0.45 -9.94
N GLU A 123 8.94 1.38 -10.33
CA GLU A 123 9.87 2.07 -9.45
C GLU A 123 9.30 3.45 -9.15
N CYS A 124 9.15 3.76 -7.87
CA CYS A 124 8.62 5.01 -7.37
C CYS A 124 9.64 5.70 -6.45
N GLU A 125 9.82 7.00 -6.59
CA GLU A 125 10.63 7.82 -5.71
C GLU A 125 9.78 8.42 -4.58
N ILE A 126 10.26 8.31 -3.34
CA ILE A 126 9.63 8.88 -2.15
C ILE A 126 9.77 10.40 -2.16
N VAL A 127 8.64 11.09 -2.07
CA VAL A 127 8.55 12.54 -1.93
C VAL A 127 8.33 12.94 -0.48
N ALA A 128 7.39 12.28 0.20
CA ALA A 128 7.09 12.54 1.60
C ALA A 128 6.61 11.28 2.33
N ILE A 129 6.84 11.24 3.64
CA ILE A 129 6.40 10.19 4.54
C ILE A 129 5.61 10.85 5.68
N PHE A 130 4.39 10.40 5.86
CA PHE A 130 3.50 10.81 6.96
C PHE A 130 3.36 9.63 7.90
N VAL A 131 3.59 9.88 9.18
CA VAL A 131 3.55 8.85 10.23
C VAL A 131 2.64 9.34 11.34
N GLU A 132 1.75 8.48 11.81
CA GLU A 132 0.90 8.75 12.96
C GLU A 132 1.75 8.93 14.22
N GLU A 133 1.53 10.02 14.96
CA GLU A 133 2.30 10.35 16.17
C GLU A 133 2.29 9.24 17.21
N GLY A 134 1.19 8.48 17.30
CA GLY A 134 1.04 7.37 18.24
C GLY A 134 2.09 6.27 18.09
N ILE A 135 2.68 6.10 16.89
CA ILE A 135 3.71 5.08 16.62
C ILE A 135 5.13 5.64 16.57
N LEU A 136 5.31 6.94 16.82
CA LEU A 136 6.63 7.57 16.86
C LEU A 136 7.29 7.38 18.24
N HIS A 137 8.62 7.22 18.22
CA HIS A 137 9.46 7.41 19.40
C HIS A 137 9.84 8.89 19.56
N ASP A 138 10.24 9.51 18.44
CA ASP A 138 10.51 10.93 18.28
C ASP A 138 10.08 11.38 16.87
N PRO A 139 10.19 12.68 16.50
CA PRO A 139 9.73 13.17 15.18
C PRO A 139 10.38 12.51 13.95
N THR A 140 11.47 11.76 14.12
CA THR A 140 12.26 11.15 13.05
C THR A 140 12.36 9.62 13.13
N HIS A 141 11.88 9.00 14.22
CA HIS A 141 12.03 7.56 14.45
C HIS A 141 10.73 6.87 14.86
N ILE A 142 10.47 5.71 14.26
CA ILE A 142 9.36 4.83 14.63
C ILE A 142 9.70 4.10 15.93
N ASN A 143 8.72 4.01 16.83
CA ASN A 143 8.79 3.08 17.96
C ASN A 143 8.39 1.68 17.48
N VAL A 144 9.36 0.76 17.44
CA VAL A 144 9.16 -0.58 16.88
C VAL A 144 8.23 -1.46 17.72
N ASP A 145 8.02 -1.15 18.99
CA ASP A 145 7.10 -1.90 19.85
C ASP A 145 5.63 -1.50 19.57
N LYS A 146 5.42 -0.23 19.19
CA LYS A 146 4.09 0.29 18.84
C LYS A 146 3.68 -0.03 17.40
N TRP A 147 4.64 -0.21 16.50
CA TRP A 147 4.37 -0.50 15.10
C TRP A 147 3.96 -1.96 14.87
N GLN A 148 2.67 -2.18 14.60
CA GLN A 148 2.08 -3.49 14.34
C GLN A 148 1.61 -3.62 12.87
N PRO A 149 2.53 -3.79 11.90
CA PRO A 149 2.20 -3.80 10.48
C PRO A 149 1.29 -4.98 10.10
N LEU A 150 0.38 -4.76 9.16
CA LEU A 150 -0.33 -5.85 8.51
C LEU A 150 0.59 -6.57 7.52
N ILE A 151 0.86 -7.84 7.79
CA ILE A 151 1.72 -8.70 6.96
C ILE A 151 0.86 -9.72 6.23
N TYR A 152 1.02 -9.79 4.91
CA TYR A 152 0.46 -10.86 4.10
C TYR A 152 1.46 -12.02 4.00
N LYS A 153 1.13 -13.16 4.61
CA LYS A 153 1.96 -14.36 4.67
C LYS A 153 1.21 -15.53 4.04
N PHE A 154 1.47 -15.85 2.78
CA PHE A 154 0.86 -17.00 2.07
C PHE A 154 -0.67 -17.13 2.25
N ARG A 155 -1.43 -16.08 1.88
CA ARG A 155 -2.91 -16.01 2.04
C ARG A 155 -3.41 -15.89 3.48
N GLU A 156 -2.51 -15.75 4.45
CA GLU A 156 -2.81 -15.38 5.83
C GLU A 156 -2.49 -13.89 6.05
N TYR A 157 -3.30 -13.22 6.86
CA TYR A 157 -2.96 -11.91 7.42
C TYR A 157 -2.40 -12.11 8.84
N THR A 158 -1.24 -11.52 9.13
CA THR A 158 -0.55 -11.62 10.42
C THR A 158 0.10 -10.28 10.78
N THR A 159 0.73 -10.17 11.95
CA THR A 159 1.45 -8.97 12.42
C THR A 159 2.79 -9.34 13.05
N ALA A 160 3.64 -8.35 13.30
CA ALA A 160 4.90 -8.49 14.01
C ALA A 160 4.73 -8.41 15.55
N ASN A 161 4.00 -9.38 16.12
CA ASN A 161 3.68 -9.41 17.55
C ASN A 161 4.83 -9.87 18.47
N GLN A 162 5.89 -10.48 17.93
CA GLN A 162 7.00 -11.00 18.71
C GLN A 162 8.33 -10.84 17.96
N SER A 163 9.31 -10.24 18.64
CA SER A 163 10.70 -10.23 18.19
C SER A 163 11.42 -11.52 18.60
N LEU A 164 12.23 -12.10 17.71
CA LEU A 164 13.01 -13.31 18.01
C LEU A 164 14.37 -12.99 18.64
N SER A 165 15.10 -12.01 18.10
CA SER A 165 16.40 -11.54 18.59
C SER A 165 16.82 -10.25 17.85
N TRP A 166 18.01 -9.73 18.17
CA TRP A 166 18.62 -8.56 17.53
C TRP A 166 19.79 -8.98 16.68
N ASN A 167 19.94 -8.36 15.51
CA ASN A 167 21.16 -8.50 14.71
C ASN A 167 22.24 -7.50 15.18
N PHE A 168 23.48 -7.68 14.71
CA PHE A 168 24.64 -6.86 15.12
C PHE A 168 24.57 -5.37 14.75
N ARG A 169 23.57 -4.95 13.96
CA ARG A 169 23.33 -3.55 13.57
C ARG A 169 22.05 -2.97 14.17
N PHE A 170 21.44 -3.64 15.14
CA PHE A 170 20.19 -3.17 15.73
C PHE A 170 20.38 -1.80 16.39
N GLN A 171 19.69 -0.80 15.85
CA GLN A 171 19.66 0.60 16.29
C GLN A 171 18.21 1.09 16.17
N GLU A 172 17.30 0.47 16.93
CA GLU A 172 15.88 0.84 16.92
C GLU A 172 15.44 1.37 18.27
N PHE A 173 14.35 2.14 18.26
CA PHE A 173 13.85 2.85 19.42
C PHE A 173 12.62 2.14 20.00
N LYS A 174 12.64 1.90 21.30
CA LYS A 174 11.67 1.10 22.06
C LYS A 174 11.10 1.89 23.24
N GLU A 175 10.04 1.37 23.85
CA GLU A 175 9.63 1.88 25.16
C GLU A 175 10.65 1.47 26.23
N SER A 176 10.98 2.42 27.13
CA SER A 176 11.92 2.27 28.25
C SER A 176 11.31 1.52 29.43
#